data_AF-A0A344WBL4-F1
#
_entry.id   AF-A0A344WBL4-F1
#
_cell.length_a   1.000
_cell.length_b   1.000
_cell.length_c   1.000
_cell.angle_alpha   90.00
_cell.angle_beta   90.00
_cell.angle_gamma   90.00
#
_symmetry.space_group_name_H-M   'P 1'
#
loop_
_entity.id
_entity.type
_entity.pdbx_description
1 polymer ?
#
loop_
_entity_poly.entity_id
_entity_poly.type
_entity_poly.pdbx_seq_one_letter_code
_entity_poly.pdbx_strand_id
1 'polypeptide(L)'
;MPSIPQTYTVSDFIEWQAKKQLVLAPEFQRGSVWSPSAKVFLIDTILNDLPLPQVYFRTKLNPQTQTTVREVVDGQQRLRAILEFASGNLKLTSKSPNFKGKTYQDLAVEDQEQFLSYRIPVVQLVNASDAEVLEVFARLNSYSVKVTPAELRHAEFSEPVKWAIYDAARHWSTLWGDLKVVSTRDTVRLKHTTLIAEMFIALDRGLGDGGETQITRYYKVKSKEEEDYFSPLREKLDEVVSELLEHTKADFAESTFYDAPNFLVLFAAVAFLKGYVPISKLSESVNELSGQGVDWEKASVNLSALAQAVDDGAEEHGPYAQFVSASKSTLHRVSSRKPRFEAVVRAISADVAHA
;
A
#
# COMPACT_ATOMS: atom_id res chain seq x y z
N MET A 1 9.79 6.96 22.46
CA MET A 1 9.64 8.42 22.34
C MET A 1 8.71 8.97 23.41
N PRO A 2 8.95 10.19 23.95
CA PRO A 2 7.97 10.85 24.80
C PRO A 2 6.77 11.32 23.96
N SER A 3 5.58 10.82 24.27
CA SER A 3 4.32 11.41 23.79
C SER A 3 3.88 12.47 24.79
N ILE A 4 3.79 13.72 24.36
CA ILE A 4 3.46 14.86 25.24
C ILE A 4 2.04 15.33 24.89
N PRO A 5 1.04 15.11 25.77
CA PRO A 5 -0.28 15.71 25.63
C PRO A 5 -0.18 17.23 25.80
N GLN A 6 -0.76 17.98 24.86
CA GLN A 6 -0.90 19.42 24.88
C GLN A 6 -2.29 19.81 24.34
N THR A 7 -2.65 21.08 24.48
CA THR A 7 -3.87 21.63 23.89
C THR A 7 -3.51 22.84 23.04
N TYR A 8 -4.17 22.96 21.89
CA TYR A 8 -3.99 24.08 20.97
C TYR A 8 -5.35 24.59 20.52
N THR A 9 -5.44 25.89 20.30
CA THR A 9 -6.66 26.54 19.82
C THR A 9 -6.85 26.34 18.32
N VAL A 10 -8.07 26.50 17.82
CA VAL A 10 -8.33 26.56 16.38
C VAL A 10 -7.50 27.68 15.73
N SER A 11 -7.35 28.83 16.40
CA SER A 11 -6.51 29.94 15.94
C SER A 11 -5.05 29.52 15.68
N ASP A 12 -4.46 28.72 16.57
CA ASP A 12 -3.10 28.20 16.40
C ASP A 12 -2.95 27.40 15.09
N PHE A 13 -3.93 26.55 14.78
CA PHE A 13 -3.91 25.76 13.54
C PHE A 13 -4.03 26.62 12.28
N ILE A 14 -4.85 27.67 12.32
CA ILE A 14 -4.98 28.62 11.22
C ILE A 14 -3.66 29.34 10.99
N GLU A 15 -3.01 29.80 12.07
CA GLU A 15 -1.71 30.47 12.00
C GLU A 15 -0.63 29.54 11.43
N TRP A 16 -0.56 28.30 11.90
CA TRP A 16 0.42 27.33 11.41
C TRP A 16 0.18 26.95 9.94
N GLN A 17 -1.08 26.84 9.51
CA GLN A 17 -1.42 26.62 8.11
C GLN A 17 -0.96 27.80 7.24
N ALA A 18 -1.21 29.03 7.67
CA ALA A 18 -0.79 30.24 6.96
C ALA A 18 0.75 30.34 6.84
N LYS A 19 1.47 29.96 7.91
CA LYS A 19 2.94 29.92 7.94
C LYS A 19 3.56 28.70 7.24
N LYS A 20 2.74 27.82 6.63
CA LYS A 20 3.18 26.54 6.04
C LYS A 20 3.94 25.63 7.03
N GLN A 21 3.60 25.71 8.32
CA GLN A 21 4.17 24.91 9.40
C GLN A 21 3.30 23.68 9.75
N LEU A 22 2.13 23.54 9.12
CA LEU A 22 1.22 22.41 9.30
C LEU A 22 1.17 21.58 8.01
N VAL A 23 1.51 20.30 8.11
CA VAL A 23 1.48 19.36 6.98
C VAL A 23 0.33 18.36 7.20
N LEU A 24 -0.77 18.55 6.47
CA LEU A 24 -1.99 17.75 6.58
C LEU A 24 -1.99 16.48 5.72
N ALA A 25 -0.92 16.21 4.97
CA ALA A 25 -0.84 15.08 4.03
C ALA A 25 0.54 14.40 4.10
N PRO A 26 0.77 13.51 5.08
CA PRO A 26 1.88 12.58 5.03
C PRO A 26 1.63 11.51 3.96
N GLU A 27 2.70 11.04 3.32
CA GLU A 27 2.67 10.05 2.22
C GLU A 27 1.95 8.72 2.56
N PHE A 28 1.76 8.41 3.84
CA PHE A 28 1.22 7.12 4.32
C PHE A 28 -0.31 7.07 4.52
N GLN A 29 -1.05 8.18 4.37
CA GLN A 29 -2.51 8.19 4.65
C GLN A 29 -3.36 7.78 3.43
N ARG A 30 -4.45 7.04 3.67
CA ARG A 30 -5.52 6.81 2.69
C ARG A 30 -6.22 8.12 2.33
N GLY A 31 -6.40 8.39 1.03
CA GLY A 31 -7.24 9.47 0.49
C GLY A 31 -8.76 9.28 0.75
N SER A 32 -9.15 8.89 1.96
CA SER A 32 -10.57 8.88 2.35
C SER A 32 -10.99 10.31 2.70
N VAL A 33 -11.83 10.88 1.86
CA VAL A 33 -12.38 12.23 2.03
C VAL A 33 -13.63 12.14 2.88
N TRP A 34 -13.71 12.90 3.97
CA TRP A 34 -14.97 13.01 4.74
C TRP A 34 -16.09 13.56 3.87
N SER A 35 -17.29 12.97 3.99
CA SER A 35 -18.48 13.51 3.35
C SER A 35 -18.77 14.91 3.87
N PRO A 36 -19.39 15.80 3.08
CA PRO A 36 -19.75 17.14 3.53
C PRO A 36 -20.56 17.13 4.85
N SER A 37 -21.47 16.16 5.01
CA SER A 37 -22.25 15.98 6.23
C SER A 37 -21.38 15.70 7.47
N ALA A 38 -20.32 14.91 7.34
CA ALA A 38 -19.40 14.62 8.44
C ALA A 38 -18.58 15.86 8.83
N LYS A 39 -18.15 16.66 7.85
CA LYS A 39 -17.46 17.93 8.10
C LYS A 39 -18.37 18.91 8.85
N VAL A 40 -19.61 19.10 8.39
CA VAL A 40 -20.59 19.98 9.05
C VAL A 40 -20.86 19.54 10.49
N PHE A 41 -21.00 18.23 10.73
CA PHE A 41 -21.23 17.70 12.07
C PHE A 41 -20.06 17.99 13.02
N LEU A 42 -18.81 17.95 12.53
CA LEU A 42 -17.65 18.35 13.32
C LEU A 42 -17.70 19.83 13.68
N ILE A 43 -18.01 20.72 12.73
CA ILE A 43 -18.09 22.16 13.02
C ILE A 43 -19.19 22.45 14.03
N ASP A 44 -20.35 21.80 13.89
CA ASP A 44 -21.42 21.90 14.88
C ASP A 44 -20.95 21.46 16.28
N THR A 45 -20.17 20.36 16.36
CA THR A 45 -19.58 19.91 17.62
C THR A 45 -18.70 20.98 18.27
N ILE A 46 -17.90 21.69 17.47
CA ILE A 46 -17.01 22.78 17.94
C ILE A 46 -17.81 23.99 18.40
N LEU A 47 -18.79 24.44 17.60
CA LEU A 47 -19.62 25.61 17.91
C LEU A 47 -20.52 25.38 19.15
N ASN A 48 -20.80 24.13 19.50
CA ASN A 48 -21.53 23.79 20.72
C ASN A 48 -20.59 23.42 21.90
N ASP A 49 -19.28 23.67 21.79
CA ASP A 49 -18.26 23.36 22.80
C ASP A 49 -18.26 21.89 23.28
N LEU A 50 -18.59 20.96 22.38
CA LEU A 50 -18.64 19.54 22.67
C LEU A 50 -17.25 18.91 22.52
N PRO A 51 -16.96 17.81 23.25
CA PRO A 51 -15.62 17.21 23.26
C PRO A 51 -15.26 16.59 21.90
N LEU A 52 -14.02 16.86 21.45
CA LEU A 52 -13.44 16.23 20.26
C LEU A 52 -12.36 15.21 20.60
N PRO A 53 -12.23 14.13 19.78
CA PRO A 53 -11.09 13.22 19.88
C PRO A 53 -9.77 13.95 19.63
N GLN A 54 -8.74 13.54 20.36
CA GLN A 54 -7.38 14.07 20.22
C GLN A 54 -6.81 13.91 18.81
N VAL A 55 -5.83 14.75 18.49
CA VAL A 55 -5.11 14.77 17.21
C VAL A 55 -3.64 14.42 17.48
N TYR A 56 -2.97 13.73 16.54
CA TYR A 56 -1.58 13.30 16.72
C TYR A 56 -0.67 14.00 15.72
N PHE A 57 0.43 14.57 16.18
CA PHE A 57 1.45 15.22 15.34
C PHE A 57 2.82 14.58 15.52
N ARG A 58 3.57 14.49 14.42
CA ARG A 58 5.02 14.49 14.49
C ARG A 58 5.51 15.93 14.45
N THR A 59 6.31 16.31 15.44
CA THR A 59 6.92 17.63 15.52
C THR A 59 8.39 17.50 15.12
N LYS A 60 8.77 18.05 13.96
CA LYS A 60 10.16 18.14 13.51
C LYS A 60 10.68 19.55 13.80
N LEU A 61 11.75 19.63 14.59
CA LEU A 61 12.46 20.88 14.81
C LEU A 61 13.64 20.95 13.85
N ASN A 62 13.74 22.04 13.10
CA ASN A 62 14.95 22.36 12.35
C ASN A 62 15.75 23.40 13.16
N PRO A 63 16.86 23.01 13.79
CA PRO A 63 17.66 23.92 14.61
C PRO A 63 18.37 25.00 13.79
N GLN A 64 18.64 24.76 12.51
CA GLN A 64 19.34 25.71 11.63
C GLN A 64 18.43 26.86 11.23
N THR A 65 17.17 26.56 10.90
CA THR A 65 16.17 27.56 10.51
C THR A 65 15.33 28.05 11.70
N GLN A 66 15.51 27.45 12.89
CA GLN A 66 14.69 27.68 14.09
C GLN A 66 13.19 27.53 13.81
N THR A 67 12.83 26.63 12.89
CA THR A 67 11.44 26.39 12.51
C THR A 67 10.96 25.04 13.03
N THR A 68 9.66 24.99 13.32
CA THR A 68 8.98 23.78 13.75
C THR A 68 7.94 23.42 12.70
N VAL A 69 8.04 22.20 12.15
CA VAL A 69 7.06 21.63 11.23
C VAL A 69 6.26 20.57 11.97
N ARG A 70 4.94 20.63 11.84
CA ARG A 70 3.98 19.73 12.47
C ARG A 70 3.33 18.89 11.38
N GLU A 71 3.68 17.63 11.32
CA GLU A 71 3.11 16.67 10.39
C GLU A 71 1.99 15.91 11.07
N VAL A 72 0.79 15.97 10.50
CA VAL A 72 -0.38 15.37 11.13
C VAL A 72 -0.45 13.87 10.88
N VAL A 73 -0.32 13.08 11.95
CA VAL A 73 -0.33 11.61 11.92
C VAL A 73 -1.75 11.07 11.97
N ASP A 74 -2.61 11.59 12.86
CA ASP A 74 -4.05 11.29 12.92
C ASP A 74 -4.86 12.57 13.10
N GLY A 75 -6.10 12.58 12.61
CA GLY A 75 -7.02 13.72 12.73
C GLY A 75 -6.99 14.72 11.56
N GLN A 76 -6.36 14.36 10.44
CA GLN A 76 -6.26 15.21 9.25
C GLN A 76 -7.62 15.68 8.72
N GLN A 77 -8.61 14.79 8.64
CA GLN A 77 -9.94 15.16 8.14
C GLN A 77 -10.64 16.16 9.07
N ARG A 78 -10.40 16.04 10.40
CA ARG A 78 -10.89 17.00 11.39
C ARG A 78 -10.28 18.38 11.14
N LEU A 79 -8.95 18.45 11.09
CA LEU A 79 -8.25 19.72 10.86
C LEU A 79 -8.55 20.33 9.49
N ARG A 80 -8.68 19.53 8.44
CA ARG A 80 -9.09 20.01 7.11
C ARG A 80 -10.48 20.64 7.14
N ALA A 81 -11.45 19.99 7.77
CA ALA A 81 -12.80 20.52 7.89
C ALA A 81 -12.82 21.85 8.68
N ILE A 82 -12.05 21.95 9.76
CA ILE A 82 -11.89 23.17 10.56
C ILE A 82 -11.31 24.30 9.72
N LEU A 83 -10.22 24.04 8.99
CA LEU A 83 -9.57 25.04 8.15
C LEU A 83 -10.44 25.46 6.95
N GLU A 84 -11.16 24.52 6.35
CA GLU A 84 -12.11 24.77 5.26
C GLU A 84 -13.29 25.63 5.71
N PHE A 85 -13.79 25.41 6.94
CA PHE A 85 -14.80 26.27 7.53
C PHE A 85 -14.25 27.67 7.82
N ALA A 86 -13.09 27.76 8.48
CA ALA A 86 -12.44 29.03 8.80
C ALA A 86 -12.16 29.89 7.56
N SER A 87 -11.83 29.28 6.42
CA SER A 87 -11.61 29.97 5.15
C SER A 87 -12.90 30.31 4.39
N GLY A 88 -14.08 29.98 4.92
CA GLY A 88 -15.38 30.21 4.27
C GLY A 88 -15.75 29.20 3.18
N ASN A 89 -14.98 28.13 2.99
CA ASN A 89 -15.18 27.14 1.94
C ASN A 89 -16.17 26.01 2.33
N LEU A 90 -16.60 25.97 3.60
CA LEU A 90 -17.61 25.02 4.09
C LEU A 90 -18.85 25.78 4.56
N LYS A 91 -20.01 25.43 3.99
CA LYS A 91 -21.32 25.95 4.41
C LYS A 91 -22.04 24.94 5.29
N LEU A 92 -22.56 25.39 6.43
CA LEU A 92 -23.27 24.53 7.37
C LEU A 92 -24.64 24.13 6.83
N THR A 93 -25.01 22.86 6.99
CA THR A 93 -26.25 22.28 6.48
C THR A 93 -27.19 21.88 7.62
N SER A 94 -28.22 21.08 7.35
CA SER A 94 -29.18 20.61 8.37
C SER A 94 -28.55 19.79 9.51
N LYS A 95 -27.30 19.36 9.37
CA LYS A 95 -26.53 18.72 10.44
C LYS A 95 -26.05 19.68 11.53
N SER A 96 -26.17 20.99 11.31
CA SER A 96 -26.00 22.03 12.32
C SER A 96 -27.28 22.85 12.42
N PRO A 97 -28.23 22.47 13.28
CA PRO A 97 -29.57 23.09 13.32
C PRO A 97 -29.52 24.59 13.63
N ASN A 98 -28.65 24.98 14.56
CA ASN A 98 -28.54 26.36 15.06
C ASN A 98 -27.80 27.29 14.08
N PHE A 99 -26.95 26.74 13.22
CA PHE A 99 -26.09 27.50 12.31
C PHE A 99 -26.34 27.17 10.84
N LYS A 100 -27.49 26.55 10.53
CA LYS A 100 -27.84 26.10 9.18
C LYS A 100 -27.75 27.24 8.17
N GLY A 101 -27.03 27.00 7.10
CA GLY A 101 -26.87 27.93 5.98
C GLY A 101 -25.79 28.99 6.19
N LYS A 102 -25.11 29.02 7.34
CA LYS A 102 -24.01 29.96 7.61
C LYS A 102 -22.66 29.39 7.16
N THR A 103 -21.79 30.27 6.67
CA THR A 103 -20.34 30.07 6.60
C THR A 103 -19.68 30.74 7.82
N TYR A 104 -18.36 30.62 7.99
CA TYR A 104 -17.65 31.29 9.09
C TYR A 104 -17.88 32.81 9.13
N GLN A 105 -17.93 33.45 7.95
CA GLN A 105 -18.16 34.90 7.84
C GLN A 105 -19.58 35.32 8.23
N ASP A 106 -20.55 34.40 8.16
CA ASP A 106 -21.95 34.64 8.50
C ASP A 106 -22.26 34.41 9.99
N LEU A 107 -21.27 33.96 10.78
CA LEU A 107 -21.41 33.75 12.22
C LEU A 107 -21.47 35.09 12.98
N ALA A 108 -22.12 35.09 14.16
CA ALA A 108 -22.03 36.22 15.07
C ALA A 108 -20.61 36.34 15.62
N VAL A 109 -20.23 37.52 16.11
CA VAL A 109 -18.87 37.77 16.61
C VAL A 109 -18.54 36.81 17.77
N GLU A 110 -19.51 36.57 18.64
CA GLU A 110 -19.39 35.67 19.79
C GLU A 110 -19.14 34.22 19.34
N ASP A 111 -19.83 33.76 18.30
CA ASP A 111 -19.66 32.41 17.73
C ASP A 111 -18.28 32.28 17.05
N GLN A 112 -17.79 33.34 16.41
CA GLN A 112 -16.45 33.37 15.79
C GLN A 112 -15.36 33.28 16.86
N GLU A 113 -15.49 34.05 17.95
CA GLU A 113 -14.58 34.00 19.09
C GLU A 113 -14.58 32.63 19.75
N GLN A 114 -15.75 32.02 19.94
CA GLN A 114 -15.87 30.66 20.47
C GLN A 114 -15.19 29.64 19.55
N PHE A 115 -15.44 29.70 18.24
CA PHE A 115 -14.81 28.81 17.27
C PHE A 115 -13.28 28.93 17.29
N LEU A 116 -12.74 30.15 17.30
CA LEU A 116 -11.29 30.39 17.28
C LEU A 116 -10.60 29.97 18.58
N SER A 117 -11.26 30.14 19.72
CA SER A 117 -10.73 29.83 21.05
C SER A 117 -10.91 28.36 21.46
N TYR A 118 -11.70 27.58 20.70
CA TYR A 118 -11.92 26.17 20.96
C TYR A 118 -10.60 25.39 21.03
N ARG A 119 -10.42 24.61 22.10
CA ARG A 119 -9.18 23.89 22.40
C ARG A 119 -9.25 22.44 21.93
N ILE A 120 -8.34 22.07 21.04
CA ILE A 120 -8.19 20.72 20.53
C ILE A 120 -7.08 20.00 21.31
N PRO A 121 -7.36 18.83 21.92
CA PRO A 121 -6.33 18.02 22.54
C PRO A 121 -5.40 17.42 21.47
N VAL A 122 -4.10 17.50 21.72
CA VAL A 122 -3.04 17.09 20.79
C VAL A 122 -1.99 16.26 21.50
N VAL A 123 -1.56 15.17 20.86
CA VAL A 123 -0.39 14.40 21.28
C VAL A 123 0.76 14.66 20.30
N GLN A 124 1.90 15.10 20.84
CA GLN A 124 3.09 15.34 20.04
C GLN A 124 4.11 14.21 20.15
N LEU A 125 4.56 13.74 18.99
CA LEU A 125 5.68 12.84 18.79
C LEU A 125 6.89 13.70 18.34
N VAL A 126 7.70 14.12 19.30
CA VAL A 126 8.83 15.02 19.04
C VAL A 126 9.99 14.24 18.41
N ASN A 127 10.49 14.71 17.27
CA ASN A 127 11.62 14.13 16.53
C ASN A 127 11.47 12.63 16.22
N ALA A 128 10.24 12.20 15.95
CA ALA A 128 9.93 10.80 15.62
C ALA A 128 10.43 10.38 14.24
N SER A 129 11.05 9.21 14.16
CA SER A 129 11.38 8.57 12.88
C SER A 129 10.11 8.15 12.13
N ASP A 130 10.21 7.91 10.82
CA ASP A 130 9.06 7.44 10.02
C ASP A 130 8.54 6.08 10.52
N ALA A 131 9.44 5.17 10.92
CA ALA A 131 9.08 3.86 11.45
C ALA A 131 8.24 3.98 12.75
N GLU A 132 8.63 4.87 13.66
CA GLU A 132 7.91 5.07 14.92
C GLU A 132 6.55 5.75 14.71
N VAL A 133 6.48 6.73 13.81
CA VAL A 133 5.20 7.36 13.42
C VAL A 133 4.24 6.33 12.85
N LEU A 134 4.74 5.44 11.98
CA LEU A 134 3.97 4.36 11.39
C LEU A 134 3.49 3.37 12.44
N GLU A 135 4.32 3.04 13.44
CA GLU A 135 3.92 2.17 14.55
C GLU A 135 2.79 2.80 15.40
N VAL A 136 2.93 4.08 15.79
CA VAL A 136 1.87 4.80 16.52
C VAL A 136 0.60 4.85 15.69
N PHE A 137 0.71 5.16 14.40
CA PHE A 137 -0.44 5.17 13.48
C PHE A 137 -1.11 3.80 13.39
N ALA A 138 -0.33 2.72 13.28
CA ALA A 138 -0.86 1.35 13.25
C ALA A 138 -1.61 1.01 14.54
N ARG A 139 -1.09 1.39 15.70
CA ARG A 139 -1.72 1.18 17.02
C ARG A 139 -2.98 2.04 17.24
N LEU A 140 -3.02 3.27 16.73
CA LEU A 140 -4.22 4.11 16.82
C LEU A 140 -5.36 3.54 15.98
N ASN A 141 -5.00 2.98 14.83
CA ASN A 141 -5.95 2.42 13.88
C ASN A 141 -6.27 0.94 14.15
N SER A 142 -5.53 0.24 15.01
CA SER A 142 -5.75 -1.20 15.25
C SER A 142 -7.11 -1.52 15.86
N TYR A 143 -7.77 -0.56 16.54
CA TYR A 143 -9.13 -0.74 17.08
C TYR A 143 -10.25 -0.28 16.14
N SER A 144 -10.00 0.68 15.25
CA SER A 144 -11.01 1.22 14.31
C SER A 144 -10.93 0.61 12.91
N VAL A 145 -9.79 0.03 12.57
CA VAL A 145 -9.52 -0.58 11.27
C VAL A 145 -9.54 -2.09 11.43
N LYS A 146 -10.42 -2.75 10.68
CA LYS A 146 -10.47 -4.22 10.62
C LYS A 146 -9.06 -4.77 10.39
N VAL A 147 -8.66 -5.69 11.26
CA VAL A 147 -7.41 -6.45 11.14
C VAL A 147 -7.35 -7.06 9.74
N THR A 148 -6.24 -6.87 9.03
CA THR A 148 -6.09 -7.46 7.68
C THR A 148 -6.00 -8.98 7.81
N PRO A 149 -6.36 -9.73 6.76
CA PRO A 149 -6.13 -11.17 6.77
C PRO A 149 -4.66 -11.56 6.97
N ALA A 150 -3.70 -10.74 6.50
CA ALA A 150 -2.27 -10.94 6.76
C ALA A 150 -1.91 -10.77 8.24
N GLU A 151 -2.43 -9.73 8.90
CA GLU A 151 -2.28 -9.52 10.34
C GLU A 151 -2.92 -10.67 11.15
N LEU A 152 -4.11 -11.14 10.74
CA LEU A 152 -4.77 -12.29 11.35
C LEU A 152 -3.93 -13.57 11.21
N ARG A 153 -3.39 -13.86 10.02
CA ARG A 153 -2.50 -15.03 9.83
C ARG A 153 -1.25 -14.93 10.70
N HIS A 154 -0.65 -13.75 10.77
CA HIS A 154 0.52 -13.56 11.61
C HIS A 154 0.21 -13.80 13.10
N ALA A 155 -1.01 -13.53 13.55
CA ALA A 155 -1.44 -13.82 14.92
C ALA A 155 -1.91 -15.28 15.13
N GLU A 156 -2.60 -15.88 14.15
CA GLU A 156 -3.20 -17.23 14.23
C GLU A 156 -2.17 -18.34 14.13
N PHE A 157 -1.15 -18.18 13.27
CA PHE A 157 -0.14 -19.21 13.01
C PHE A 157 1.13 -18.97 13.82
N SER A 158 1.81 -20.05 14.19
CA SER A 158 3.13 -20.05 14.84
C SER A 158 4.09 -21.11 14.27
N GLU A 159 3.63 -21.85 13.27
CA GLU A 159 4.32 -22.96 12.62
C GLU A 159 5.36 -22.48 11.59
N PRO A 160 6.28 -23.35 11.12
CA PRO A 160 7.37 -22.97 10.22
C PRO A 160 6.93 -22.21 8.95
N VAL A 161 5.76 -22.55 8.38
CA VAL A 161 5.19 -21.84 7.21
C VAL A 161 5.09 -20.32 7.42
N LYS A 162 4.73 -19.88 8.63
CA LYS A 162 4.63 -18.44 8.95
C LYS A 162 6.00 -17.79 8.90
N TRP A 163 6.97 -18.39 9.60
CA TRP A 163 8.32 -17.84 9.72
C TRP A 163 9.03 -17.86 8.37
N ALA A 164 8.85 -18.91 7.58
CA ALA A 164 9.42 -18.97 6.24
C ALA A 164 8.97 -17.81 5.34
N ILE A 165 7.67 -17.51 5.32
CA ILE A 165 7.13 -16.39 4.53
C ILE A 165 7.52 -15.05 5.15
N TYR A 166 7.49 -14.93 6.48
CA TYR A 166 7.79 -13.68 7.18
C TYR A 166 9.27 -13.30 7.09
N ASP A 167 10.18 -14.26 7.20
CA ASP A 167 11.62 -14.03 7.10
C ASP A 167 12.05 -13.80 5.66
N ALA A 168 11.47 -14.51 4.68
CA ALA A 168 11.67 -14.19 3.26
C ALA A 168 11.17 -12.79 2.91
N ALA A 169 10.05 -12.37 3.50
CA ALA A 169 9.66 -10.97 3.48
C ALA A 169 10.80 -10.11 4.05
N ARG A 170 11.18 -10.24 5.32
CA ARG A 170 12.23 -9.38 5.90
C ARG A 170 13.54 -9.34 5.12
N HIS A 171 13.96 -10.46 4.53
CA HIS A 171 15.14 -10.56 3.69
C HIS A 171 15.05 -9.65 2.45
N TRP A 172 13.91 -9.67 1.75
CA TRP A 172 13.67 -8.88 0.55
C TRP A 172 13.14 -7.47 0.82
N SER A 173 13.61 -6.82 1.89
CA SER A 173 13.13 -5.49 2.30
C SER A 173 13.24 -4.42 1.22
N THR A 174 14.19 -4.56 0.29
CA THR A 174 14.39 -3.68 -0.86
C THR A 174 13.15 -3.57 -1.76
N LEU A 175 12.35 -4.64 -1.88
CA LEU A 175 11.14 -4.65 -2.73
C LEU A 175 10.10 -3.62 -2.29
N TRP A 176 10.01 -3.30 -1.00
CA TRP A 176 9.09 -2.27 -0.49
C TRP A 176 9.77 -1.05 0.11
N GLY A 177 11.03 -1.18 0.53
CA GLY A 177 11.84 -0.06 1.00
C GLY A 177 12.13 0.90 -0.15
N ASP A 178 12.78 0.40 -1.19
CA ASP A 178 13.27 1.20 -2.30
C ASP A 178 12.28 1.19 -3.47
N LEU A 179 11.80 0.01 -3.83
CA LEU A 179 11.07 -0.23 -5.08
C LEU A 179 9.55 -0.08 -4.96
N LYS A 180 9.04 0.09 -3.74
CA LYS A 180 7.62 0.33 -3.44
C LYS A 180 6.64 -0.67 -4.06
N VAL A 181 7.07 -1.90 -4.37
CA VAL A 181 6.21 -2.99 -4.93
C VAL A 181 4.97 -3.23 -4.09
N VAL A 182 5.15 -3.11 -2.77
CA VAL A 182 4.04 -2.90 -1.83
C VAL A 182 4.29 -1.57 -1.14
N SER A 183 3.26 -0.71 -1.12
CA SER A 183 3.38 0.61 -0.49
C SER A 183 3.79 0.52 0.97
N THR A 184 4.58 1.49 1.46
CA THR A 184 5.01 1.58 2.87
C THR A 184 3.83 1.40 3.82
N ARG A 185 2.69 2.06 3.53
CA ARG A 185 1.45 1.92 4.31
C ARG A 185 0.97 0.48 4.42
N ASP A 186 0.96 -0.24 3.30
CA ASP A 186 0.48 -1.62 3.26
C ASP A 186 1.51 -2.60 3.86
N THR A 187 2.80 -2.27 3.83
CA THR A 187 3.86 -3.09 4.46
C THR A 187 3.75 -3.12 5.97
N VAL A 188 3.47 -1.98 6.60
CA VAL A 188 3.22 -1.87 8.06
C VAL A 188 2.05 -2.75 8.50
N ARG A 189 1.11 -3.01 7.59
CA ARG A 189 -0.05 -3.89 7.80
C ARG A 189 0.16 -5.33 7.32
N LEU A 190 1.43 -5.73 7.23
CA LEU A 190 1.90 -7.04 6.82
C LEU A 190 1.47 -7.48 5.42
N LYS A 191 0.97 -6.59 4.55
CA LYS A 191 0.54 -7.01 3.20
C LYS A 191 1.69 -7.42 2.29
N HIS A 192 2.92 -7.03 2.59
CA HIS A 192 4.11 -7.53 1.90
C HIS A 192 4.26 -9.06 2.07
N THR A 193 3.83 -9.62 3.21
CA THR A 193 3.76 -11.08 3.41
C THR A 193 2.72 -11.76 2.51
N THR A 194 1.68 -11.05 2.04
CA THR A 194 0.72 -11.59 1.08
C THR A 194 1.41 -11.91 -0.24
N LEU A 195 2.23 -10.98 -0.76
CA LEU A 195 2.97 -11.19 -2.02
C LEU A 195 3.94 -12.38 -1.90
N ILE A 196 4.75 -12.41 -0.84
CA ILE A 196 5.69 -13.52 -0.60
C ILE A 196 4.93 -14.85 -0.45
N ALA A 197 3.81 -14.89 0.27
CA ALA A 197 3.01 -16.09 0.37
C ALA A 197 2.51 -16.59 -1.00
N GLU A 198 2.12 -15.68 -1.89
CA GLU A 198 1.73 -16.07 -3.26
C GLU A 198 2.92 -16.57 -4.10
N MET A 199 4.13 -16.05 -3.89
CA MET A 199 5.35 -16.59 -4.51
C MET A 199 5.64 -18.01 -4.03
N PHE A 200 5.55 -18.26 -2.72
CA PHE A 200 5.65 -19.61 -2.15
C PHE A 200 4.60 -20.56 -2.74
N ILE A 201 3.34 -20.11 -2.87
CA ILE A 201 2.27 -20.90 -3.49
C ILE A 201 2.59 -21.21 -4.96
N ALA A 202 3.09 -20.23 -5.71
CA ALA A 202 3.46 -20.42 -7.11
C ALA A 202 4.57 -21.46 -7.26
N LEU A 203 5.61 -21.40 -6.43
CA LEU A 203 6.69 -22.39 -6.41
C LEU A 203 6.22 -23.78 -5.95
N ASP A 204 5.29 -23.84 -4.99
CA ASP A 204 4.80 -25.10 -4.43
C ASP A 204 3.83 -25.84 -5.36
N ARG A 205 2.93 -25.11 -6.02
CA ARG A 205 1.74 -25.68 -6.70
C ARG A 205 1.49 -25.16 -8.10
N GLY A 206 2.27 -24.20 -8.58
CA GLY A 206 2.02 -23.52 -9.83
C GLY A 206 1.11 -22.29 -9.68
N LEU A 207 0.95 -21.55 -10.79
CA LEU A 207 0.14 -20.33 -10.81
C LEU A 207 -1.35 -20.66 -10.76
N GLY A 208 -2.00 -20.27 -9.66
CA GLY A 208 -3.41 -20.54 -9.39
C GLY A 208 -4.22 -19.29 -9.01
N ASP A 209 -5.44 -19.55 -8.52
CA ASP A 209 -6.27 -18.52 -7.91
C ASP A 209 -5.58 -18.04 -6.64
N GLY A 210 -5.48 -16.73 -6.51
CA GLY A 210 -4.83 -16.07 -5.40
C GLY A 210 -5.78 -15.48 -4.39
N GLY A 211 -5.21 -14.57 -3.61
CA GLY A 211 -5.94 -13.78 -2.63
C GLY A 211 -6.02 -14.43 -1.25
N GLU A 212 -6.53 -13.65 -0.31
CA GLU A 212 -6.39 -13.87 1.13
C GLU A 212 -6.93 -15.23 1.60
N THR A 213 -8.04 -15.70 1.02
CA THR A 213 -8.64 -17.00 1.34
C THR A 213 -7.73 -18.17 0.95
N GLN A 214 -7.09 -18.09 -0.23
CA GLN A 214 -6.21 -19.17 -0.71
C GLN A 214 -4.91 -19.19 0.07
N ILE A 215 -4.38 -18.02 0.41
CA ILE A 215 -3.19 -17.89 1.27
C ILE A 215 -3.48 -18.47 2.65
N THR A 216 -4.60 -18.11 3.28
CA THR A 216 -4.96 -18.70 4.58
C THR A 216 -5.15 -20.22 4.49
N ARG A 217 -5.72 -20.74 3.39
CA ARG A 217 -5.78 -22.19 3.16
C ARG A 217 -4.39 -22.82 3.03
N TYR A 218 -3.45 -22.16 2.34
CA TYR A 218 -2.08 -22.63 2.21
C TYR A 218 -1.41 -22.79 3.57
N TYR A 219 -1.49 -21.76 4.43
CA TYR A 219 -0.99 -21.82 5.81
C TYR A 219 -1.59 -23.01 6.59
N LYS A 220 -2.92 -23.21 6.50
CA LYS A 220 -3.59 -24.33 7.18
C LYS A 220 -3.15 -25.70 6.69
N VAL A 221 -2.93 -25.86 5.38
CA VAL A 221 -2.47 -27.13 4.81
C VAL A 221 -1.02 -27.39 5.17
N LYS A 222 -0.19 -26.34 5.22
CA LYS A 222 1.25 -26.42 5.41
C LYS A 222 1.70 -26.23 6.87
N SER A 223 0.77 -26.12 7.82
CA SER A 223 1.09 -25.98 9.25
C SER A 223 1.78 -27.21 9.85
N LYS A 224 1.67 -28.38 9.21
CA LYS A 224 2.31 -29.63 9.64
C LYS A 224 3.69 -29.86 9.02
N GLU A 225 4.09 -29.03 8.07
CA GLU A 225 5.39 -29.16 7.43
C GLU A 225 6.46 -28.49 8.30
N GLU A 226 7.66 -29.06 8.28
CA GLU A 226 8.83 -28.55 8.99
C GLU A 226 9.67 -27.61 8.12
N GLU A 227 10.67 -26.95 8.70
CA GLU A 227 11.54 -25.98 8.00
C GLU A 227 12.22 -26.56 6.75
N ASP A 228 12.57 -27.85 6.77
CA ASP A 228 13.18 -28.58 5.64
C ASP A 228 12.29 -28.57 4.38
N TYR A 229 10.97 -28.44 4.55
CA TYR A 229 10.05 -28.29 3.43
C TYR A 229 10.18 -26.91 2.77
N PHE A 230 10.40 -25.87 3.58
CA PHE A 230 10.38 -24.48 3.13
C PHE A 230 11.74 -23.98 2.67
N SER A 231 12.85 -24.57 3.14
CA SER A 231 14.20 -24.15 2.73
C SER A 231 14.39 -24.17 1.21
N PRO A 232 14.05 -25.25 0.48
CA PRO A 232 14.22 -25.28 -0.97
C PRO A 232 13.32 -24.27 -1.71
N LEU A 233 12.14 -23.96 -1.16
CA LEU A 233 11.26 -22.94 -1.72
C LEU A 233 11.85 -21.54 -1.52
N ARG A 234 12.48 -21.29 -0.37
CA ARG A 234 13.13 -20.02 -0.07
C ARG A 234 14.35 -19.80 -0.96
N GLU A 235 15.20 -20.82 -1.12
CA GLU A 235 16.37 -20.75 -2.01
C GLU A 235 15.96 -20.41 -3.46
N LYS A 236 14.92 -21.08 -3.98
CA LYS A 236 14.37 -20.78 -5.32
C LYS A 236 13.80 -19.36 -5.41
N LEU A 237 13.12 -18.90 -4.36
CA LEU A 237 12.60 -17.53 -4.31
C LEU A 237 13.75 -16.52 -4.33
N ASP A 238 14.77 -16.74 -3.51
CA ASP A 238 15.91 -15.84 -3.37
C ASP A 238 16.70 -15.75 -4.67
N GLU A 239 16.92 -16.87 -5.35
CA GLU A 239 17.57 -16.90 -6.66
C GLU A 239 16.78 -16.09 -7.70
N VAL A 240 15.48 -16.34 -7.82
CA VAL A 240 14.62 -15.68 -8.81
C VAL A 240 14.49 -14.18 -8.54
N VAL A 241 14.33 -13.76 -7.28
CA VAL A 241 14.25 -12.34 -6.92
C VAL A 241 15.57 -11.64 -7.15
N SER A 242 16.70 -12.28 -6.83
CA SER A 242 18.04 -11.73 -7.12
C SER A 242 18.23 -11.47 -8.61
N GLU A 243 17.96 -12.47 -9.44
CA GLU A 243 18.09 -12.39 -10.90
C GLU A 243 17.16 -11.30 -11.48
N LEU A 244 15.92 -11.23 -11.01
CA LEU A 244 14.99 -10.19 -11.43
C LEU A 244 15.50 -8.78 -11.12
N LEU A 245 16.01 -8.56 -9.92
CA LEU A 245 16.49 -7.25 -9.51
C LEU A 245 17.80 -6.88 -10.23
N GLU A 246 18.65 -7.85 -10.54
CA GLU A 246 19.86 -7.61 -11.32
C GLU A 246 19.54 -7.10 -12.73
N HIS A 247 18.56 -7.72 -13.40
CA HIS A 247 18.29 -7.45 -14.81
C HIS A 247 17.19 -6.42 -15.08
N THR A 248 16.25 -6.20 -14.16
CA THR A 248 15.07 -5.35 -14.44
C THR A 248 14.99 -4.09 -13.59
N LYS A 249 15.75 -3.99 -12.49
CA LYS A 249 15.62 -2.87 -11.54
C LYS A 249 15.91 -1.51 -12.17
N ALA A 250 16.92 -1.41 -13.02
CA ALA A 250 17.33 -0.12 -13.60
C ALA A 250 16.27 0.44 -14.56
N ASP A 251 15.64 -0.42 -15.36
CA ASP A 251 14.77 -0.02 -16.45
C ASP A 251 13.29 -0.02 -16.07
N PHE A 252 12.89 -0.85 -15.10
CA PHE A 252 11.47 -1.15 -14.83
C PHE A 252 10.98 -0.79 -13.43
N ALA A 253 11.83 -0.26 -12.53
CA ALA A 253 11.43 0.06 -11.16
C ALA A 253 10.21 0.98 -11.06
N GLU A 254 10.03 1.89 -12.03
CA GLU A 254 8.89 2.82 -12.10
C GLU A 254 7.75 2.35 -13.01
N SER A 255 7.86 1.13 -13.57
CA SER A 255 6.88 0.56 -14.49
C SER A 255 5.77 -0.23 -13.77
N THR A 256 4.71 -0.60 -14.52
CA THR A 256 3.64 -1.46 -14.00
C THR A 256 4.11 -2.84 -13.51
N PHE A 257 5.29 -3.31 -13.91
CA PHE A 257 5.83 -4.60 -13.45
C PHE A 257 6.26 -4.59 -11.98
N TYR A 258 6.50 -3.40 -11.42
CA TYR A 258 6.89 -3.22 -10.02
C TYR A 258 5.68 -2.85 -9.14
N ASP A 259 4.46 -3.23 -9.54
CA ASP A 259 3.34 -3.41 -8.62
C ASP A 259 3.22 -4.87 -8.15
N ALA A 260 2.67 -5.11 -6.96
CA ALA A 260 2.61 -6.48 -6.42
C ALA A 260 1.95 -7.52 -7.36
N PRO A 261 0.80 -7.25 -8.03
CA PRO A 261 0.17 -8.24 -8.91
C PRO A 261 0.96 -8.58 -10.18
N ASN A 262 1.68 -7.64 -10.78
CA ASN A 262 2.48 -7.90 -11.97
C ASN A 262 3.88 -8.40 -11.61
N PHE A 263 4.44 -7.94 -10.50
CA PHE A 263 5.69 -8.47 -9.96
C PHE A 263 5.56 -9.96 -9.64
N LEU A 264 4.42 -10.41 -9.08
CA LEU A 264 4.13 -11.82 -8.88
C LEU A 264 4.12 -12.62 -10.20
N VAL A 265 3.56 -12.05 -11.27
CA VAL A 265 3.49 -12.72 -12.58
C VAL A 265 4.88 -12.81 -13.20
N LEU A 266 5.66 -11.72 -13.12
CA LEU A 266 7.03 -11.68 -13.60
C LEU A 266 7.93 -12.66 -12.85
N PHE A 267 7.84 -12.69 -11.52
CA PHE A 267 8.46 -13.70 -10.66
C PHE A 267 8.09 -15.12 -11.08
N ALA A 268 6.79 -15.40 -11.24
CA ALA A 268 6.34 -16.73 -11.61
C ALA A 268 6.85 -17.13 -12.99
N ALA A 269 6.92 -16.20 -13.96
CA ALA A 269 7.40 -16.47 -15.31
C ALA A 269 8.89 -16.83 -15.33
N VAL A 270 9.74 -16.08 -14.62
CA VAL A 270 11.17 -16.42 -14.47
C VAL A 270 11.33 -17.76 -13.77
N ALA A 271 10.63 -17.95 -12.64
CA ALA A 271 10.68 -19.22 -11.91
C ALA A 271 10.22 -20.42 -12.76
N PHE A 272 9.24 -20.22 -13.64
CA PHE A 272 8.78 -21.24 -14.59
C PHE A 272 9.82 -21.55 -15.67
N LEU A 273 10.46 -20.54 -16.24
CA LEU A 273 11.52 -20.72 -17.23
C LEU A 273 12.79 -21.36 -16.63
N LYS A 274 12.98 -21.29 -15.30
CA LYS A 274 14.01 -22.04 -14.57
C LYS A 274 13.57 -23.45 -14.15
N GLY A 275 12.32 -23.84 -14.45
CA GLY A 275 11.77 -25.15 -14.11
C GLY A 275 11.38 -25.30 -12.62
N TYR A 276 11.24 -24.21 -11.88
CA TYR A 276 10.90 -24.24 -10.45
C TYR A 276 9.41 -24.29 -10.17
N VAL A 277 8.59 -23.88 -11.13
CA VAL A 277 7.13 -23.81 -11.01
C VAL A 277 6.51 -25.08 -11.60
N PRO A 278 5.70 -25.84 -10.85
CA PRO A 278 5.01 -27.00 -11.37
C PRO A 278 4.09 -26.66 -12.56
N ILE A 279 4.13 -27.49 -13.60
CA ILE A 279 3.29 -27.34 -14.78
C ILE A 279 1.83 -27.60 -14.39
N SER A 280 0.97 -26.58 -14.38
CA SER A 280 -0.47 -26.80 -14.33
C SER A 280 -1.26 -25.72 -15.07
N LYS A 281 -2.20 -26.17 -15.91
CA LYS A 281 -3.25 -25.36 -16.56
C LYS A 281 -2.79 -24.28 -17.56
N LEU A 282 -1.61 -24.39 -18.16
CA LEU A 282 -1.13 -23.49 -19.24
C LEU A 282 -1.41 -24.07 -20.64
N SER A 283 -1.30 -23.23 -21.68
CA SER A 283 -1.29 -23.71 -23.07
C SER A 283 -0.09 -24.60 -23.37
N GLU A 284 -0.25 -25.56 -24.29
CA GLU A 284 0.77 -26.54 -24.66
C GLU A 284 2.09 -25.89 -25.11
N SER A 285 1.99 -24.85 -25.94
CA SER A 285 3.16 -24.08 -26.40
C SER A 285 3.91 -23.32 -25.29
N VAL A 286 3.26 -23.00 -24.18
CA VAL A 286 3.91 -22.36 -23.03
C VAL A 286 4.53 -23.40 -22.12
N ASN A 287 3.94 -24.60 -22.02
CA ASN A 287 4.51 -25.70 -21.25
C ASN A 287 5.88 -26.15 -21.78
N GLU A 288 6.07 -26.12 -23.09
CA GLU A 288 7.35 -26.46 -23.74
C GLU A 288 8.49 -25.52 -23.34
N LEU A 289 8.18 -24.27 -22.98
CA LEU A 289 9.16 -23.26 -22.57
C LEU A 289 9.68 -23.46 -21.14
N SER A 290 9.06 -24.35 -20.35
CA SER A 290 9.49 -24.63 -18.97
C SER A 290 10.94 -25.12 -18.94
N GLY A 291 11.77 -24.51 -18.10
CA GLY A 291 13.18 -24.90 -17.97
C GLY A 291 14.10 -24.46 -19.12
N GLN A 292 13.62 -23.70 -20.11
CA GLN A 292 14.45 -23.23 -21.24
C GLN A 292 15.35 -22.04 -20.90
N GLY A 293 15.17 -21.44 -19.72
CA GLY A 293 15.91 -20.25 -19.31
C GLY A 293 15.32 -18.94 -19.83
N VAL A 294 15.92 -17.84 -19.36
CA VAL A 294 15.50 -16.47 -19.65
C VAL A 294 16.52 -15.82 -20.59
N ASP A 295 16.03 -15.10 -21.60
CA ASP A 295 16.83 -14.22 -22.43
C ASP A 295 16.59 -12.77 -21.99
N TRP A 296 17.53 -12.23 -21.23
CA TRP A 296 17.41 -10.89 -20.64
C TRP A 296 17.56 -9.75 -21.66
N GLU A 297 18.27 -9.96 -22.77
CA GLU A 297 18.38 -8.96 -23.84
C GLU A 297 17.02 -8.81 -24.54
N LYS A 298 16.41 -9.93 -24.89
CA LYS A 298 15.05 -9.99 -25.45
C LYS A 298 14.00 -9.50 -24.45
N ALA A 299 14.15 -9.87 -23.18
CA ALA A 299 13.23 -9.47 -22.12
C ALA A 299 13.15 -7.95 -21.97
N SER A 300 14.28 -7.23 -21.98
CA SER A 300 14.28 -5.76 -21.82
C SER A 300 13.43 -5.06 -22.90
N VAL A 301 13.57 -5.47 -24.16
CA VAL A 301 12.78 -4.90 -25.26
C VAL A 301 11.29 -5.25 -25.13
N ASN A 302 10.98 -6.53 -24.88
CA ASN A 302 9.59 -7.01 -24.89
C ASN A 302 8.80 -6.58 -23.64
N LEU A 303 9.45 -6.53 -22.47
CA LEU A 303 8.83 -6.01 -21.26
C LEU A 303 8.55 -4.51 -21.40
N SER A 304 9.44 -3.74 -22.04
CA SER A 304 9.19 -2.32 -22.32
C SER A 304 7.95 -2.13 -23.19
N ALA A 305 7.80 -2.93 -24.25
CA ALA A 305 6.61 -2.90 -25.10
C ALA A 305 5.32 -3.27 -24.34
N LEU A 306 5.38 -4.27 -23.44
CA LEU A 306 4.24 -4.67 -22.60
C LEU A 306 3.87 -3.59 -21.59
N ALA A 307 4.84 -2.95 -20.94
CA ALA A 307 4.61 -1.86 -19.99
C ALA A 307 3.95 -0.67 -20.71
N GLN A 308 4.51 -0.27 -21.86
CA GLN A 308 3.96 0.81 -22.67
C GLN A 308 2.53 0.51 -23.15
N ALA A 309 2.23 -0.73 -23.54
CA ALA A 309 0.87 -1.12 -23.95
C ALA A 309 -0.17 -0.98 -22.82
N VAL A 310 0.25 -1.18 -21.56
CA VAL A 310 -0.62 -0.95 -20.39
C VAL A 310 -0.86 0.54 -20.17
N ASP A 311 0.19 1.36 -20.27
CA ASP A 311 0.15 2.82 -20.05
C ASP A 311 -0.66 3.54 -21.14
N ASP A 312 -0.46 3.17 -22.40
CA ASP A 312 -1.20 3.73 -23.55
C ASP A 312 -2.68 3.30 -23.55
N GLY A 313 -3.04 2.34 -22.69
CA GLY A 313 -4.38 1.77 -22.62
C GLY A 313 -4.81 1.07 -23.92
N ALA A 314 -3.83 0.68 -24.75
CA ALA A 314 -4.00 0.40 -26.17
C ALA A 314 -4.90 -0.82 -26.49
N GLU A 315 -5.84 -0.53 -27.39
CA GLU A 315 -6.70 -1.32 -28.30
C GLU A 315 -7.38 -2.63 -27.84
N GLU A 316 -8.69 -2.72 -28.14
CA GLU A 316 -9.50 -3.95 -28.10
C GLU A 316 -8.95 -5.06 -29.03
N HIS A 317 -8.04 -4.72 -29.95
CA HIS A 317 -7.49 -5.63 -30.97
C HIS A 317 -6.00 -5.33 -31.21
N GLY A 318 -5.10 -6.25 -30.81
CA GLY A 318 -3.65 -6.10 -30.96
C GLY A 318 -2.88 -7.25 -30.30
N PRO A 319 -1.55 -7.39 -30.52
CA PRO A 319 -0.76 -8.51 -29.98
C PRO A 319 -0.73 -8.56 -28.45
N TYR A 320 -0.92 -7.42 -27.78
CA TYR A 320 -0.93 -7.29 -26.32
C TYR A 320 -2.33 -7.11 -25.72
N ALA A 321 -3.41 -7.17 -26.52
CA ALA A 321 -4.78 -6.86 -26.07
C ALA A 321 -5.24 -7.77 -24.91
N GLN A 322 -4.88 -9.06 -24.94
CA GLN A 322 -5.20 -9.99 -23.86
C GLN A 322 -4.45 -9.66 -22.56
N PHE A 323 -3.19 -9.22 -22.65
CA PHE A 323 -2.40 -8.80 -21.50
C PHE A 323 -2.97 -7.52 -20.86
N VAL A 324 -3.28 -6.51 -21.68
CA VAL A 324 -3.86 -5.23 -21.22
C VAL A 324 -5.23 -5.44 -20.61
N SER A 325 -6.12 -6.20 -21.27
CA SER A 325 -7.46 -6.53 -20.74
C SER A 325 -7.38 -7.28 -19.41
N ALA A 326 -6.49 -8.27 -19.31
CA ALA A 326 -6.28 -9.02 -18.08
C ALA A 326 -5.72 -8.14 -16.94
N SER A 327 -4.86 -7.16 -17.26
CA SER A 327 -4.30 -6.18 -16.32
C SER A 327 -5.32 -5.15 -15.82
N LYS A 328 -6.43 -4.94 -16.56
CA LYS A 328 -7.56 -4.10 -16.13
C LYS A 328 -8.62 -4.86 -15.30
N SER A 329 -8.51 -6.18 -15.21
CA SER A 329 -9.48 -7.07 -14.56
C SER A 329 -9.06 -7.47 -13.13
N THR A 330 -9.84 -8.34 -12.48
CA THR A 330 -9.52 -8.84 -11.13
C THR A 330 -8.19 -9.63 -11.13
N LEU A 331 -7.11 -9.04 -10.61
CA LEU A 331 -5.73 -9.54 -10.76
C LEU A 331 -5.35 -10.81 -9.97
N HIS A 332 -6.23 -11.30 -9.09
CA HIS A 332 -5.98 -12.51 -8.30
C HIS A 332 -6.64 -13.78 -8.85
N ARG A 333 -7.42 -13.69 -9.94
CA ARG A 333 -8.08 -14.85 -10.54
C ARG A 333 -7.20 -15.52 -11.59
N VAL A 334 -7.26 -16.85 -11.72
CA VAL A 334 -6.56 -17.59 -12.79
C VAL A 334 -6.92 -17.04 -14.17
N SER A 335 -8.18 -16.65 -14.38
CA SER A 335 -8.66 -16.11 -15.65
C SER A 335 -7.92 -14.86 -16.12
N SER A 336 -7.39 -14.05 -15.19
CA SER A 336 -6.59 -12.86 -15.48
C SER A 336 -5.09 -13.07 -15.28
N ARG A 337 -4.69 -14.00 -14.40
CA ARG A 337 -3.28 -14.35 -14.17
C ARG A 337 -2.70 -15.12 -15.34
N LYS A 338 -3.45 -16.09 -15.89
CA LYS A 338 -2.97 -16.95 -16.96
C LYS A 338 -2.59 -16.16 -18.23
N PRO A 339 -3.44 -15.28 -18.79
CA PRO A 339 -3.06 -14.51 -19.98
C PRO A 339 -1.85 -13.61 -19.74
N ARG A 340 -1.76 -12.99 -18.55
CA ARG A 340 -0.60 -12.16 -18.17
C ARG A 340 0.67 -12.99 -18.10
N PHE A 341 0.59 -14.13 -17.43
CA PHE A 341 1.71 -15.06 -17.28
C PHE A 341 2.19 -15.59 -18.63
N GLU A 342 1.29 -16.07 -19.50
CA GLU A 342 1.70 -16.57 -20.83
C GLU A 342 2.35 -15.48 -21.69
N ALA A 343 1.85 -14.24 -21.63
CA ALA A 343 2.45 -13.12 -22.34
C ALA A 343 3.87 -12.81 -21.82
N VAL A 344 4.04 -12.78 -20.49
CA VAL A 344 5.36 -12.52 -19.89
C VAL A 344 6.34 -13.66 -20.15
N VAL A 345 5.92 -14.92 -20.06
CA VAL A 345 6.76 -16.07 -20.40
C VAL A 345 7.26 -15.98 -21.84
N ARG A 346 6.37 -15.71 -22.82
CA ARG A 346 6.77 -15.55 -24.22
C ARG A 346 7.68 -14.33 -24.45
N ALA A 347 7.52 -13.28 -23.67
CA ALA A 347 8.31 -12.06 -23.78
C ALA A 347 9.76 -12.28 -23.33
N ILE A 348 9.99 -13.15 -22.34
CA ILE A 348 11.30 -13.30 -21.69
C ILE A 348 11.96 -14.67 -21.94
N SER A 349 11.26 -15.63 -22.56
CA SER A 349 11.83 -16.94 -22.85
C SER A 349 12.95 -16.85 -23.88
N ALA A 350 14.02 -17.61 -23.63
CA ALA A 350 15.04 -17.90 -24.64
C ALA A 350 14.40 -18.53 -25.88
N ASP A 351 15.00 -18.30 -27.05
CA ASP A 351 14.53 -18.95 -28.27
C ASP A 351 14.78 -20.46 -28.18
N VAL A 352 13.78 -21.24 -28.59
CA VAL A 352 13.91 -22.70 -28.65
C VAL A 352 15.04 -23.01 -29.63
N ALA A 353 16.14 -23.56 -29.13
CA ALA A 353 17.17 -24.12 -30.00
C ALA A 353 16.53 -25.27 -30.78
N HIS A 354 16.11 -25.01 -32.03
CA HIS A 354 15.77 -26.07 -32.96
C HIS A 354 17.06 -26.86 -33.26
N ALA A 355 17.23 -27.97 -32.54
CA ALA A 355 18.26 -28.97 -32.81
C ALA A 355 17.90 -29.81 -34.04
#